data_AF-A0A7C8FV29-F1
#
_entry.id   AF-A0A7C8FV29-F1
#
_cell.length_a   1.000
_cell.length_b   1.000
_cell.length_c   1.000
_cell.angle_alpha   90.00
_cell.angle_beta   90.00
_cell.angle_gamma   90.00
#
_symmetry.space_group_name_H-M   'P 1'
#
loop_
_entity.id
_entity.type
_entity.pdbx_description
1 polymer ?
#
loop_
_entity_poly.entity_id
_entity_poly.type
_entity_poly.pdbx_seq_one_letter_code
_entity_poly.pdbx_strand_id
1 'polypeptide(L)'
;MTAGLPAPDPAQAIAAAYDTLTDAERRAATFLLEHLTDVPLYSSAELADRAGVSPPTLSRLVRRLGYPGARAFRGAVAAAHAPGRPAAAPAPSGLAAHVQRQQDVLRRTLARVDGDALREAAARVRDARRVVVAGLRNSHPIALHLREQLLQLRGGVALAALPGQTIAEELADLAPEDVAIVIAMRRRPPVVAPLLAALADRNVTVVVIGDSTARTILPAAGPVTLFEADVADGPALASYTAAFALAELLADAVADVMPDVPARVAAIDDLFTALEELERPTRRRRP
;
A
#
# COMPACT_ATOMS: atom_id res chain seq x y z
N MET A 1 30.67 -22.64 13.01
CA MET A 1 30.35 -21.39 12.29
C MET A 1 28.84 -21.29 12.22
N THR A 2 28.24 -20.58 13.16
CA THR A 2 26.79 -20.30 13.15
C THR A 2 26.54 -19.33 12.01
N ALA A 3 25.89 -19.80 10.94
CA ALA A 3 25.32 -18.92 9.94
C ALA A 3 24.29 -18.05 10.68
N GLY A 4 24.67 -16.81 11.00
CA GLY A 4 23.76 -15.85 11.61
C GLY A 4 22.54 -15.71 10.71
N LEU A 5 21.35 -15.69 11.31
CA LEU A 5 20.11 -15.38 10.61
C LEU A 5 20.35 -14.16 9.70
N PRO A 6 19.88 -14.17 8.44
CA PRO A 6 20.02 -13.01 7.59
C PRO A 6 19.42 -11.80 8.33
N ALA A 7 20.16 -10.70 8.34
CA ALA A 7 19.67 -9.47 8.95
C ALA A 7 18.30 -9.12 8.34
N PRO A 8 17.35 -8.61 9.14
CA PRO A 8 16.01 -8.29 8.64
C PRO A 8 16.09 -7.34 7.44
N ASP A 9 15.06 -7.32 6.59
CA ASP A 9 14.99 -6.29 5.54
C ASP A 9 14.97 -4.91 6.22
N PRO A 10 15.91 -3.99 5.90
CA PRO A 10 16.02 -2.69 6.55
C PRO A 10 14.73 -1.87 6.53
N ALA A 11 13.98 -1.92 5.43
CA ALA A 11 12.76 -1.15 5.30
C ALA A 11 11.66 -1.72 6.21
N GLN A 12 11.55 -3.05 6.26
CA GLN A 12 10.63 -3.73 7.17
C GLN A 12 10.99 -3.54 8.64
N ALA A 13 12.29 -3.59 8.97
CA ALA A 13 12.77 -3.34 10.32
C ALA A 13 12.40 -1.91 10.78
N ILE A 14 12.60 -0.92 9.91
CA ILE A 14 12.21 0.47 10.21
C ILE A 14 10.70 0.55 10.43
N ALA A 15 9.91 -0.02 9.52
CA ALA A 15 8.45 0.02 9.61
C ALA A 15 7.92 -0.61 10.91
N ALA A 16 8.43 -1.78 11.29
CA ALA A 16 8.03 -2.48 12.51
C ALA A 16 8.35 -1.70 13.79
N ALA A 17 9.44 -0.92 13.79
CA ALA A 17 9.81 -0.09 14.94
C ALA A 17 9.15 1.29 14.93
N TYR A 18 8.62 1.75 13.79
CA TYR A 18 8.32 3.15 13.49
C TYR A 18 7.45 3.83 14.54
N ASP A 19 6.37 3.16 14.97
CA ASP A 19 5.42 3.71 15.95
C ASP A 19 6.03 3.90 17.34
N THR A 20 7.12 3.20 17.64
CA THR A 20 7.81 3.24 18.94
C THR A 20 9.03 4.17 18.95
N LEU A 21 9.38 4.75 17.81
CA LEU A 21 10.55 5.62 17.67
C LEU A 21 10.30 7.00 18.32
N THR A 22 11.36 7.61 18.85
CA THR A 22 11.35 9.03 19.22
C THR A 22 11.25 9.92 17.99
N ASP A 23 10.89 11.20 18.11
CA ASP A 23 10.76 12.10 16.95
C ASP A 23 12.06 12.21 16.14
N ALA A 24 13.21 12.26 16.82
CA ALA A 24 14.51 12.29 16.15
C ALA A 24 14.79 10.96 15.42
N GLU A 25 14.44 9.82 16.02
CA GLU A 25 14.56 8.52 15.37
C GLU A 25 13.59 8.37 14.19
N ARG A 26 12.35 8.89 14.29
CA ARG A 26 11.37 8.89 13.18
C ARG A 26 11.87 9.72 12.01
N ARG A 27 12.46 10.90 12.25
CA ARG A 27 13.09 11.70 11.18
C ARG A 27 14.19 10.92 10.47
N ALA A 28 15.09 10.30 11.23
CA ALA A 28 16.14 9.46 10.64
C ALA A 28 15.58 8.25 9.90
N ALA A 29 14.60 7.54 10.47
CA ALA A 29 13.92 6.42 9.83
C ALA A 29 13.24 6.80 8.51
N THR A 30 12.53 7.93 8.50
CA THR A 30 11.83 8.47 7.33
C THR A 30 12.83 8.80 6.23
N PHE A 31 13.88 9.57 6.55
CA PHE A 31 14.97 9.88 5.63
C PHE A 31 15.61 8.60 5.05
N LEU A 32 15.93 7.62 5.88
CA LEU A 32 16.54 6.37 5.42
C LEU A 32 15.63 5.60 4.45
N LEU A 33 14.32 5.63 4.66
CA LEU A 33 13.33 4.97 3.79
C LEU A 33 13.11 5.69 2.47
N GLU A 34 13.03 7.02 2.50
CA GLU A 34 12.91 7.86 1.30
C GLU A 34 14.15 7.78 0.42
N HIS A 35 15.32 7.56 1.03
CA HIS A 35 16.61 7.54 0.36
C HIS A 35 17.31 6.17 0.38
N LEU A 36 16.56 5.06 0.47
CA LEU A 36 17.14 3.70 0.57
C LEU A 36 18.17 3.41 -0.53
N THR A 37 17.94 3.89 -1.75
CA THR A 37 18.86 3.72 -2.88
C THR A 37 20.22 4.41 -2.65
N ASP A 38 20.22 5.54 -1.94
CA ASP A 38 21.41 6.34 -1.70
C ASP A 38 22.12 5.97 -0.39
N VAL A 39 21.42 5.29 0.52
CA VAL A 39 21.97 4.89 1.83
C VAL A 39 23.33 4.17 1.73
N PRO A 40 23.56 3.23 0.80
CA PRO A 40 24.86 2.60 0.64
C PRO A 40 25.99 3.54 0.23
N LEU A 41 25.67 4.69 -0.36
CA LEU A 41 26.63 5.66 -0.92
C LEU A 41 27.20 6.61 0.12
N TYR A 42 26.54 6.76 1.27
CA TYR A 42 26.91 7.74 2.29
C TYR A 42 27.57 7.10 3.53
N SER A 43 28.50 7.83 4.14
CA SER A 43 29.04 7.50 5.46
C SER A 43 27.99 7.70 6.56
N SER A 44 28.27 7.18 7.76
CA SER A 44 27.32 7.29 8.89
C SER A 44 27.16 8.74 9.36
N ALA A 45 28.20 9.56 9.22
CA ALA A 45 28.14 10.98 9.55
C ALA A 45 27.28 11.73 8.53
N GLU A 46 27.48 11.48 7.23
CA GLU A 46 26.68 12.10 6.15
C GLU A 46 25.21 11.68 6.22
N LEU A 47 24.92 10.42 6.56
CA LEU A 47 23.54 9.97 6.77
C LEU A 47 22.88 10.68 7.95
N ALA A 48 23.60 10.90 9.04
CA ALA A 48 23.07 11.60 10.20
C ALA A 48 22.79 13.08 9.87
N ASP A 49 23.75 13.73 9.20
CA ASP A 49 23.65 15.12 8.75
C ASP A 49 22.46 15.33 7.82
N ARG A 50 22.34 14.52 6.75
CA ARG A 50 21.23 14.60 5.79
C ARG A 50 19.87 14.28 6.40
N ALA A 51 19.82 13.40 7.40
CA ALA A 51 18.62 13.12 8.17
C ALA A 51 18.27 14.22 9.20
N GLY A 52 19.13 15.22 9.39
CA GLY A 52 18.93 16.26 10.40
C GLY A 52 19.00 15.73 11.83
N VAL A 53 19.85 14.73 12.10
CA VAL A 53 20.03 14.12 13.42
C VAL A 53 21.50 14.01 13.82
N SER A 54 21.76 13.83 15.11
CA SER A 54 23.13 13.60 15.58
C SER A 54 23.62 12.17 15.26
N PRO A 55 24.94 11.95 15.03
CA PRO A 55 25.49 10.62 14.80
C PRO A 55 25.14 9.58 15.89
N PRO A 56 25.09 9.92 17.19
CA PRO A 56 24.62 9.00 18.23
C PRO A 56 23.16 8.59 18.06
N THR A 57 22.28 9.49 17.62
CA THR A 57 20.87 9.17 17.35
C THR A 57 20.76 8.16 16.21
N LEU A 58 21.46 8.38 15.10
CA LEU A 58 21.48 7.40 14.00
C LEU A 58 22.05 6.05 14.45
N SER A 59 23.11 6.05 15.27
CA SER A 59 23.69 4.82 15.81
C SER A 59 22.75 4.07 16.75
N ARG A 60 21.94 4.78 17.56
CA ARG A 60 20.92 4.16 18.41
C ARG A 60 19.80 3.55 17.57
N LEU A 61 19.32 4.28 16.56
CA LEU A 61 18.29 3.79 15.64
C LEU A 61 18.72 2.47 14.99
N VAL A 62 19.86 2.43 14.29
CA VAL A 62 20.28 1.19 13.57
C VAL A 62 20.50 0.00 14.52
N ARG A 63 20.93 0.23 15.76
CA ARG A 63 21.04 -0.82 16.79
C ARG A 63 19.67 -1.31 17.24
N ARG A 64 18.73 -0.40 17.45
CA ARG A 64 17.34 -0.71 17.78
C ARG A 64 16.65 -1.51 16.68
N LEU A 65 17.02 -1.28 15.43
CA LEU A 65 16.56 -2.03 14.26
C LEU A 65 17.22 -3.43 14.11
N GLY A 66 18.06 -3.83 15.06
CA GLY A 66 18.70 -5.15 15.07
C GLY A 66 20.04 -5.24 14.34
N TYR A 67 20.63 -4.12 13.93
CA TYR A 67 21.94 -4.11 13.26
C TYR A 67 23.07 -3.73 14.23
N PRO A 68 24.23 -4.41 14.19
CA PRO A 68 25.37 -4.07 15.05
C PRO A 68 25.84 -2.59 14.95
N GLY A 69 25.60 -1.98 13.79
CA GLY A 69 25.86 -0.57 13.54
C GLY A 69 25.53 -0.18 12.10
N ALA A 70 25.76 1.10 11.77
CA ALA A 70 25.35 1.68 10.50
C ALA A 70 26.03 1.01 9.29
N ARG A 71 27.26 0.48 9.42
CA ARG A 71 27.91 -0.28 8.34
C ARG A 71 27.13 -1.56 7.99
N ALA A 72 26.68 -2.30 9.00
CA ALA A 72 25.89 -3.52 8.78
C ALA A 72 24.51 -3.18 8.18
N PHE A 73 23.88 -2.10 8.66
CA PHE A 73 22.64 -1.58 8.10
C PHE A 73 22.81 -1.21 6.61
N ARG A 74 23.82 -0.42 6.24
CA ARG A 74 24.09 -0.07 4.82
C ARG A 74 24.33 -1.29 3.94
N GLY A 75 25.06 -2.28 4.46
CA GLY A 75 25.29 -3.54 3.74
C GLY A 75 23.99 -4.30 3.47
N ALA A 76 23.11 -4.36 4.46
CA ALA A 76 21.78 -4.96 4.30
C ALA A 76 20.91 -4.17 3.31
N VAL A 77 20.97 -2.84 3.33
CA VAL A 77 20.25 -1.99 2.36
C VAL A 77 20.78 -2.24 0.94
N ALA A 78 22.09 -2.28 0.74
CA ALA A 78 22.70 -2.56 -0.56
C ALA A 78 22.28 -3.95 -1.11
N ALA A 79 22.14 -4.95 -0.24
CA ALA A 79 21.71 -6.28 -0.62
C ALA A 79 20.21 -6.36 -0.96
N ALA A 80 19.36 -5.61 -0.22
CA ALA A 80 17.91 -5.69 -0.34
C ALA A 80 17.31 -4.71 -1.38
N HIS A 81 17.96 -3.56 -1.61
CA HIS A 81 17.41 -2.41 -2.33
C HIS A 81 18.34 -1.91 -3.44
N ALA A 82 18.47 -2.68 -4.52
CA ALA A 82 19.02 -2.19 -5.78
C ALA A 82 17.90 -1.54 -6.62
N PRO A 83 18.11 -0.33 -7.17
CA PRO A 83 17.08 0.37 -7.95
C PRO A 83 16.63 -0.48 -9.14
N GLY A 84 15.31 -0.64 -9.29
CA GLY A 84 14.69 -1.39 -10.39
C GLY A 84 14.74 -2.92 -10.29
N ARG A 85 15.51 -3.52 -9.37
CA ARG A 85 15.63 -4.98 -9.29
C ARG A 85 14.69 -5.57 -8.24
N PRO A 86 13.89 -6.61 -8.54
CA PRO A 86 13.15 -7.36 -7.53
C PRO A 86 14.06 -7.83 -6.39
N ALA A 87 13.58 -7.71 -5.14
CA ALA A 87 14.28 -8.29 -4.00
C ALA A 87 14.06 -9.80 -4.10
N ALA A 88 15.04 -10.50 -4.67
CA ALA A 88 15.05 -11.96 -4.63
C ALA A 88 15.51 -12.35 -3.22
N ALA A 89 14.56 -12.65 -2.34
CA ALA A 89 14.88 -13.30 -1.09
C ALA A 89 15.11 -14.80 -1.36
N PRO A 90 16.05 -15.47 -0.68
CA PRO A 90 16.11 -16.93 -0.66
C PRO A 90 14.82 -17.48 -0.03
N ALA A 91 13.80 -17.68 -0.86
CA ALA A 91 12.50 -18.20 -0.46
C ALA A 91 12.37 -19.65 -0.94
N PRO A 92 11.83 -20.57 -0.11
CA PRO A 92 11.56 -21.93 -0.55
C PRO A 92 10.75 -21.93 -1.86
N SER A 93 11.21 -22.63 -2.89
CA SER A 93 10.55 -22.65 -4.20
C SER A 93 9.60 -23.85 -4.32
N GLY A 94 8.73 -23.83 -5.34
CA GLY A 94 7.74 -24.89 -5.59
C GLY A 94 6.34 -24.55 -5.09
N LEU A 95 5.35 -25.28 -5.63
CA LEU A 95 3.92 -25.00 -5.44
C LEU A 95 3.50 -25.00 -3.96
N ALA A 96 3.84 -26.06 -3.22
CA ALA A 96 3.45 -26.17 -1.80
C ALA A 96 4.01 -25.02 -0.95
N ALA A 97 5.28 -24.68 -1.16
CA ALA A 97 5.91 -23.57 -0.47
C ALA A 97 5.29 -22.21 -0.86
N HIS A 98 4.94 -22.03 -2.13
CA HIS A 98 4.24 -20.84 -2.60
C HIS A 98 2.87 -20.70 -1.91
N VAL A 99 2.06 -21.77 -1.91
CA VAL A 99 0.74 -21.79 -1.26
C VAL A 99 0.86 -21.44 0.22
N GLN A 100 1.77 -22.08 0.95
CA GLN A 100 1.97 -21.79 2.38
C GLN A 100 2.34 -20.33 2.63
N ARG A 101 3.26 -19.75 1.84
CA ARG A 101 3.60 -18.32 1.95
C ARG A 101 2.41 -17.41 1.71
N GLN A 102 1.57 -17.70 0.70
CA GLN A 102 0.38 -16.90 0.44
C GLN A 102 -0.61 -17.00 1.60
N GLN A 103 -0.86 -18.20 2.12
CA GLN A 103 -1.75 -18.43 3.26
C GLN A 103 -1.28 -17.68 4.51
N ASP A 104 0.02 -17.71 4.81
CA ASP A 104 0.57 -17.05 5.99
C ASP A 104 0.49 -15.53 5.90
N VAL A 105 0.80 -14.96 4.73
CA VAL A 105 0.71 -13.51 4.48
C VAL A 105 -0.73 -13.01 4.55
N LEU A 106 -1.68 -13.76 3.98
CA LEU A 106 -3.10 -13.45 4.10
C LEU A 106 -3.57 -13.52 5.55
N ARG A 107 -3.27 -14.62 6.26
CA ARG A 107 -3.68 -14.81 7.65
C ARG A 107 -3.17 -13.68 8.54
N ARG A 108 -1.88 -13.32 8.45
CA ARG A 108 -1.29 -12.22 9.24
C ARG A 108 -1.85 -10.85 8.89
N THR A 109 -2.09 -10.60 7.60
CA THR A 109 -2.68 -9.33 7.15
C THR A 109 -4.08 -9.16 7.73
N LEU A 110 -4.96 -10.13 7.50
CA LEU A 110 -6.36 -10.04 7.91
C LEU A 110 -6.52 -10.04 9.43
N ALA A 111 -5.65 -10.73 10.18
CA ALA A 111 -5.65 -10.71 11.64
C ALA A 111 -5.31 -9.34 12.26
N ARG A 112 -4.72 -8.41 11.50
CA ARG A 112 -4.37 -7.05 11.96
C ARG A 112 -5.39 -5.99 11.55
N VAL A 113 -6.39 -6.34 10.76
CA VAL A 113 -7.40 -5.38 10.30
C VAL A 113 -8.28 -4.97 11.48
N ASP A 114 -8.33 -3.67 11.75
CA ASP A 114 -9.27 -3.11 12.69
C ASP A 114 -10.66 -3.02 12.02
N GLY A 115 -11.61 -3.79 12.55
CA GLY A 115 -12.97 -3.86 12.04
C GLY A 115 -13.78 -2.57 12.23
N ASP A 116 -13.49 -1.77 13.25
CA ASP A 116 -14.13 -0.47 13.44
C ASP A 116 -13.60 0.54 12.41
N ALA A 117 -12.29 0.60 12.23
CA ALA A 117 -11.67 1.44 11.20
C ALA A 117 -12.13 1.06 9.78
N LEU A 118 -12.31 -0.24 9.51
CA LEU A 118 -12.85 -0.73 8.23
C LEU A 118 -14.29 -0.27 8.01
N ARG A 119 -15.16 -0.38 9.04
CA ARG A 119 -16.54 0.11 8.96
C ARG A 119 -16.62 1.61 8.78
N GLU A 120 -15.77 2.38 9.45
CA GLU A 120 -15.70 3.83 9.26
C GLU A 120 -15.27 4.16 7.82
N ALA A 121 -14.19 3.54 7.33
CA ALA A 121 -13.71 3.75 5.96
C ALA A 121 -14.82 3.42 4.93
N ALA A 122 -15.54 2.32 5.12
CA ALA A 122 -16.66 1.93 4.27
C ALA A 122 -17.79 2.96 4.27
N ALA A 123 -18.18 3.48 5.45
CA ALA A 123 -19.18 4.53 5.56
C ALA A 123 -18.74 5.83 4.86
N ARG A 124 -17.47 6.21 4.98
CA ARG A 124 -16.91 7.37 4.25
C ARG A 124 -16.98 7.17 2.75
N VAL A 125 -16.63 5.98 2.25
CA VAL A 125 -16.70 5.65 0.81
C VAL A 125 -18.15 5.67 0.29
N ARG A 126 -19.11 5.18 1.09
CA ARG A 126 -20.55 5.26 0.78
C ARG A 126 -21.01 6.71 0.63
N ASP A 127 -20.73 7.54 1.63
CA ASP A 127 -21.26 8.91 1.74
C ASP A 127 -20.49 9.93 0.88
N ALA A 128 -19.33 9.54 0.36
CA ALA A 128 -18.50 10.41 -0.47
C ALA A 128 -19.27 10.92 -1.69
N ARG A 129 -19.03 12.18 -2.05
CA ARG A 129 -19.50 12.74 -3.33
C ARG A 129 -18.76 12.08 -4.50
N ARG A 130 -17.43 11.99 -4.42
CA ARG A 130 -16.58 11.26 -5.38
C ARG A 130 -15.57 10.39 -4.63
N VAL A 131 -15.26 9.24 -5.23
CA VAL A 131 -14.19 8.36 -4.77
C VAL A 131 -13.14 8.28 -5.86
N VAL A 132 -11.90 8.64 -5.54
CA VAL A 132 -10.77 8.49 -6.46
C VAL A 132 -9.85 7.42 -5.93
N VAL A 133 -9.65 6.36 -6.70
CA VAL A 133 -8.70 5.29 -6.39
C VAL A 133 -7.41 5.57 -7.15
N ALA A 134 -6.28 5.64 -6.44
CA ALA A 134 -4.99 5.92 -7.04
C ALA A 134 -3.95 4.85 -6.72
N GLY A 135 -3.21 4.43 -7.75
CA GLY A 135 -2.13 3.47 -7.62
C GLY A 135 -1.17 3.59 -8.79
N LEU A 136 0.12 3.72 -8.50
CA LEU A 136 1.16 3.85 -9.52
C LEU A 136 2.04 2.60 -9.58
N ARG A 137 2.52 2.25 -10.78
CA ARG A 137 3.35 1.06 -11.03
C ARG A 137 2.67 -0.23 -10.53
N ASN A 138 3.32 -0.98 -9.64
CA ASN A 138 2.79 -2.24 -9.08
C ASN A 138 1.49 -2.04 -8.28
N SER A 139 1.23 -0.83 -7.81
CA SER A 139 -0.01 -0.49 -7.11
C SER A 139 -1.19 -0.26 -8.06
N HIS A 140 -0.94 -0.03 -9.35
CA HIS A 140 -1.99 0.28 -10.34
C HIS A 140 -2.97 -0.88 -10.55
N PRO A 141 -2.55 -2.15 -10.72
CA PRO A 141 -3.50 -3.26 -10.90
C PRO A 141 -4.44 -3.45 -9.70
N ILE A 142 -3.96 -3.21 -8.49
CA ILE A 142 -4.76 -3.29 -7.26
C ILE A 142 -5.76 -2.14 -7.21
N ALA A 143 -5.33 -0.91 -7.55
CA ALA A 143 -6.19 0.25 -7.62
C ALA A 143 -7.29 0.09 -8.68
N LEU A 144 -6.94 -0.40 -9.87
CA LEU A 144 -7.89 -0.71 -10.93
C LEU A 144 -8.90 -1.75 -10.46
N HIS A 145 -8.44 -2.85 -9.86
CA HIS A 145 -9.32 -3.90 -9.37
C HIS A 145 -10.32 -3.37 -8.32
N LEU A 146 -9.83 -2.66 -7.31
CA LEU A 146 -10.70 -2.03 -6.30
C LEU A 146 -11.70 -1.06 -6.93
N ARG A 147 -11.26 -0.26 -7.90
CA ARG A 147 -12.14 0.66 -8.63
C ARG A 147 -13.25 -0.09 -9.34
N GLU A 148 -12.96 -1.21 -10.02
CA GLU A 148 -13.98 -2.01 -10.69
C GLU A 148 -14.99 -2.60 -9.70
N GLN A 149 -14.53 -3.07 -8.53
CA GLN A 149 -15.43 -3.56 -7.49
C GLN A 149 -16.33 -2.45 -6.96
N LEU A 150 -15.78 -1.29 -6.60
CA LEU A 150 -16.55 -0.15 -6.08
C LEU A 150 -17.54 0.40 -7.12
N LEU A 151 -17.22 0.33 -8.41
CA LEU A 151 -18.12 0.70 -9.48
C LEU A 151 -19.42 -0.12 -9.51
N GLN A 152 -19.36 -1.40 -9.14
CA GLN A 152 -20.54 -2.25 -9.02
C GLN A 152 -21.44 -1.78 -7.86
N LEU A 153 -20.85 -1.14 -6.85
CA LEU A 153 -21.55 -0.74 -5.63
C LEU A 153 -22.08 0.71 -5.70
N ARG A 154 -21.34 1.65 -6.31
CA ARG A 154 -21.75 3.06 -6.41
C ARG A 154 -21.23 3.77 -7.66
N GLY A 155 -21.90 4.86 -8.03
CA GLY A 155 -21.43 5.79 -9.06
C GLY A 155 -20.33 6.72 -8.54
N GLY A 156 -19.71 7.50 -9.43
CA GLY A 156 -18.71 8.50 -9.03
C GLY A 156 -17.42 7.89 -8.45
N VAL A 157 -16.97 6.78 -9.03
CA VAL A 157 -15.67 6.15 -8.71
C VAL A 157 -14.73 6.29 -9.91
N ALA A 158 -13.62 7.01 -9.72
CA ALA A 158 -12.60 7.23 -10.74
C ALA A 158 -11.27 6.55 -10.38
N LEU A 159 -10.48 6.23 -11.40
CA LEU A 159 -9.12 5.71 -11.26
C LEU A 159 -8.14 6.83 -11.65
N ALA A 160 -7.13 7.12 -10.81
CA ALA A 160 -6.14 8.14 -11.06
C ALA A 160 -4.69 7.65 -10.89
N ALA A 161 -3.72 8.08 -11.71
CA ALA A 161 -3.91 8.69 -13.03
C ALA A 161 -4.14 7.60 -14.09
N LEU A 162 -4.83 7.94 -15.19
CA LEU A 162 -4.86 7.06 -16.36
C LEU A 162 -3.52 7.12 -17.12
N PRO A 163 -3.24 6.14 -18.00
CA PRO A 163 -2.04 6.16 -18.82
C PRO A 163 -1.85 7.49 -19.58
N GLY A 164 -0.68 8.12 -19.41
CA GLY A 164 -0.35 9.39 -20.08
C GLY A 164 -0.84 10.66 -19.38
N GLN A 165 -1.57 10.55 -18.27
CA GLN A 165 -2.05 11.69 -17.49
C GLN A 165 -1.16 11.98 -16.27
N THR A 166 -1.29 13.19 -15.73
CA THR A 166 -0.69 13.55 -14.45
C THR A 166 -1.70 13.41 -13.32
N ILE A 167 -1.25 12.90 -12.17
CA ILE A 167 -2.14 12.66 -11.02
C ILE A 167 -2.63 13.95 -10.36
N ALA A 168 -1.91 15.05 -10.50
CA ALA A 168 -2.26 16.32 -9.87
C ALA A 168 -3.56 16.91 -10.45
N GLU A 169 -3.74 16.81 -11.77
CA GLU A 169 -4.92 17.30 -12.48
C GLU A 169 -6.20 16.56 -12.02
N GLU A 170 -6.10 15.24 -11.82
CA GLU A 170 -7.22 14.40 -11.37
C GLU A 170 -7.66 14.67 -9.92
N LEU A 171 -6.77 15.24 -9.10
CA LEU A 171 -7.00 15.40 -7.67
C LEU A 171 -7.19 16.85 -7.23
N ALA A 172 -7.00 17.80 -8.14
CA ALA A 172 -7.04 19.24 -7.84
C ALA A 172 -8.37 19.68 -7.22
N ASP A 173 -9.48 19.06 -7.65
CA ASP A 173 -10.83 19.41 -7.23
C ASP A 173 -11.32 18.61 -6.01
N LEU A 174 -10.51 17.70 -5.45
CA LEU A 174 -10.93 16.93 -4.30
C LEU A 174 -11.10 17.82 -3.07
N ALA A 175 -12.21 17.62 -2.38
CA ALA A 175 -12.64 18.39 -1.22
C ALA A 175 -12.99 17.45 -0.04
N PRO A 176 -13.27 17.98 1.17
CA PRO A 176 -13.55 17.16 2.36
C PRO A 176 -14.72 16.17 2.22
N GLU A 177 -15.63 16.40 1.28
CA GLU A 177 -16.76 15.51 0.96
C GLU A 177 -16.38 14.37 0.00
N ASP A 178 -15.16 14.36 -0.52
CA ASP A 178 -14.63 13.31 -1.38
C ASP A 178 -13.72 12.34 -0.58
N VAL A 179 -13.50 11.15 -1.13
CA VAL A 179 -12.57 10.15 -0.60
C VAL A 179 -11.49 9.82 -1.63
N ALA A 180 -10.23 9.80 -1.18
CA ALA A 180 -9.12 9.26 -1.96
C ALA A 180 -8.69 7.91 -1.37
N ILE A 181 -8.64 6.87 -2.21
CA ILE A 181 -8.10 5.58 -1.84
C ILE A 181 -6.73 5.42 -2.52
N VAL A 182 -5.64 5.40 -1.76
CA VAL A 182 -4.28 5.35 -2.30
C VAL A 182 -3.64 3.99 -2.04
N ILE A 183 -3.29 3.27 -3.11
CA ILE A 183 -2.55 2.02 -3.04
C ILE A 183 -1.04 2.32 -3.03
N ALA A 184 -0.38 2.03 -1.91
CA ALA A 184 0.95 2.48 -1.57
C ALA A 184 1.95 1.32 -1.34
N MET A 185 1.97 0.33 -2.25
CA MET A 185 2.90 -0.81 -2.16
C MET A 185 4.35 -0.44 -2.50
N ARG A 186 5.31 -1.19 -1.93
CA ARG A 186 6.76 -0.98 -1.97
C ARG A 186 7.29 -0.60 -3.35
N ARG A 187 8.36 0.22 -3.37
CA ARG A 187 8.95 0.82 -4.59
C ARG A 187 8.04 1.86 -5.24
N ARG A 188 7.39 2.64 -4.39
CA ARG A 188 6.51 3.74 -4.76
C ARG A 188 7.30 4.79 -5.53
N PRO A 189 6.72 5.39 -6.58
CA PRO A 189 7.29 6.59 -7.16
C PRO A 189 7.37 7.72 -6.11
N PRO A 190 8.36 8.62 -6.18
CA PRO A 190 8.52 9.70 -5.21
C PRO A 190 7.28 10.59 -5.03
N VAL A 191 6.42 10.67 -6.04
CA VAL A 191 5.19 11.50 -6.01
C VAL A 191 4.16 11.04 -4.98
N VAL A 192 4.21 9.79 -4.48
CA VAL A 192 3.17 9.26 -3.58
C VAL A 192 3.17 9.96 -2.21
N ALA A 193 4.33 10.35 -1.66
CA ALA A 193 4.38 11.06 -0.37
C ALA A 193 3.85 12.51 -0.49
N PRO A 194 4.31 13.34 -1.45
CA PRO A 194 3.71 14.66 -1.71
C PRO A 194 2.21 14.60 -2.01
N LEU A 195 1.76 13.55 -2.71
CA LEU A 195 0.35 13.31 -2.98
C LEU A 195 -0.47 13.15 -1.70
N LEU A 196 -0.03 12.28 -0.78
CA LEU A 196 -0.73 12.06 0.49
C LEU A 196 -0.76 13.33 1.34
N ALA A 197 0.35 14.07 1.39
CA ALA A 197 0.42 15.37 2.07
C ALA A 197 -0.58 16.37 1.48
N ALA A 198 -0.62 16.50 0.15
CA ALA A 198 -1.52 17.41 -0.53
C ALA A 198 -3.01 17.09 -0.28
N LEU A 199 -3.38 15.81 -0.21
CA LEU A 199 -4.75 15.39 0.12
C LEU A 199 -5.11 15.70 1.58
N ALA A 200 -4.18 15.44 2.51
CA ALA A 200 -4.38 15.74 3.92
C ALA A 200 -4.50 17.25 4.19
N ASP A 201 -3.69 18.08 3.54
CA ASP A 201 -3.76 19.55 3.64
C ASP A 201 -5.12 20.10 3.18
N ARG A 202 -5.83 19.37 2.30
CA ARG A 202 -7.17 19.69 1.81
C ARG A 202 -8.29 19.08 2.67
N ASN A 203 -7.95 18.38 3.75
CA ASN A 203 -8.87 17.61 4.60
C ASN A 203 -9.70 16.56 3.82
N VAL A 204 -9.19 16.08 2.69
CA VAL A 204 -9.80 14.96 1.96
C VAL A 204 -9.63 13.70 2.80
N THR A 205 -10.69 12.90 2.95
CA THR A 205 -10.58 11.61 3.64
C THR A 205 -9.71 10.65 2.81
N VAL A 206 -8.62 10.15 3.38
CA VAL A 206 -7.67 9.27 2.67
C VAL A 206 -7.67 7.87 3.30
N VAL A 207 -7.96 6.87 2.48
CA VAL A 207 -7.75 5.45 2.84
C VAL A 207 -6.52 4.95 2.11
N VAL A 208 -5.51 4.51 2.84
CA VAL A 208 -4.26 3.96 2.28
C VAL A 208 -4.29 2.45 2.43
N ILE A 209 -4.12 1.71 1.34
CA ILE A 209 -3.77 0.29 1.38
C ILE A 209 -2.31 0.18 0.96
N GLY A 210 -1.43 -0.16 1.90
CA GLY A 210 0.02 -0.16 1.66
C GLY A 210 0.71 -1.26 2.45
N ASP A 211 1.95 -1.57 2.10
CA ASP A 211 2.77 -2.41 2.98
C ASP A 211 3.28 -1.59 4.18
N SER A 212 3.97 -2.26 5.10
CA SER A 212 4.43 -1.64 6.35
C SER A 212 5.31 -0.40 6.14
N THR A 213 6.03 -0.31 5.03
CA THR A 213 6.86 0.86 4.71
C THR A 213 6.01 2.10 4.37
N ALA A 214 4.70 1.96 4.14
CA ALA A 214 3.78 3.06 3.87
C ALA A 214 3.60 4.00 5.06
N ARG A 215 3.78 3.52 6.31
CA ARG A 215 3.75 4.32 7.55
C ARG A 215 4.60 5.58 7.49
N THR A 216 5.66 5.54 6.68
CA THR A 216 6.71 6.55 6.68
C THR A 216 6.47 7.68 5.69
N ILE A 217 5.45 7.53 4.84
CA ILE A 217 5.01 8.57 3.91
C ILE A 217 3.62 9.10 4.27
N LEU A 218 3.04 8.65 5.38
CA LEU A 218 1.78 9.18 5.87
C LEU A 218 2.01 10.62 6.40
N PRO A 219 1.10 11.55 6.11
CA PRO A 219 1.16 12.89 6.67
C PRO A 219 0.96 12.83 8.19
N ALA A 220 1.53 13.81 8.90
CA ALA A 220 1.45 13.89 10.36
C ALA A 220 0.06 14.25 10.89
N ALA A 221 -0.78 14.86 10.05
CA ALA A 221 -2.14 15.30 10.37
C ALA A 221 -3.06 15.04 9.17
N GLY A 222 -4.36 15.07 9.42
CA GLY A 222 -5.41 14.85 8.42
C GLY A 222 -6.12 13.50 8.59
N PRO A 223 -7.28 13.34 7.92
CA PRO A 223 -8.12 12.14 8.05
C PRO A 223 -7.57 10.98 7.21
N VAL A 224 -6.41 10.43 7.61
CA VAL A 224 -5.72 9.35 6.89
C VAL A 224 -5.75 8.05 7.69
N THR A 225 -6.28 6.99 7.08
CA THR A 225 -6.34 5.64 7.66
C THR A 225 -5.49 4.68 6.83
N LEU A 226 -4.62 3.89 7.46
CA LEU A 226 -3.78 2.88 6.80
C LEU A 226 -4.26 1.46 7.10
N PHE A 227 -4.52 0.69 6.05
CA PHE A 227 -4.66 -0.76 6.09
C PHE A 227 -3.38 -1.43 5.56
N GLU A 228 -2.68 -2.16 6.43
CA GLU A 228 -1.38 -2.74 6.11
C GLU A 228 -1.47 -4.13 5.47
N ALA A 229 -1.03 -4.24 4.21
CA ALA A 229 -0.84 -5.52 3.53
C ALA A 229 0.59 -6.05 3.71
N ASP A 230 0.72 -7.28 4.23
CA ASP A 230 2.00 -7.98 4.14
C ASP A 230 2.34 -8.32 2.68
N VAL A 231 3.63 -8.27 2.36
CA VAL A 231 4.15 -8.67 1.04
C VAL A 231 4.84 -10.02 1.16
N ALA A 232 4.45 -10.99 0.33
CA ALA A 232 5.14 -12.27 0.26
C ALA A 232 6.28 -12.17 -0.75
N ASP A 233 7.53 -12.11 -0.29
CA ASP A 233 8.66 -12.17 -1.21
C ASP A 233 8.82 -13.59 -1.77
N GLY A 234 8.71 -13.68 -3.09
CA GLY A 234 9.02 -14.89 -3.84
C GLY A 234 10.49 -14.95 -4.26
N PRO A 235 10.93 -16.09 -4.82
CA PRO A 235 12.30 -16.25 -5.27
C PRO A 235 12.69 -15.30 -6.42
N ALA A 236 11.70 -14.74 -7.13
CA ALA A 236 11.91 -13.82 -8.24
C ALA A 236 11.18 -12.47 -8.06
N LEU A 237 9.93 -12.49 -7.60
CA LEU A 237 9.08 -11.31 -7.50
C LEU A 237 8.27 -11.34 -6.20
N ALA A 238 7.89 -10.15 -5.74
CA ALA A 238 6.97 -9.96 -4.62
C ALA A 238 5.54 -10.31 -5.03
N SER A 239 4.78 -10.89 -4.10
CA SER A 239 3.34 -11.12 -4.23
C SER A 239 2.56 -10.05 -3.47
N TYR A 240 1.48 -9.57 -4.10
CA TYR A 240 0.56 -8.59 -3.53
C TYR A 240 -0.82 -9.16 -3.21
N THR A 241 -0.96 -10.49 -3.08
CA THR A 241 -2.23 -11.17 -2.79
C THR A 241 -2.96 -10.58 -1.58
N ALA A 242 -2.23 -10.23 -0.52
CA ALA A 242 -2.85 -9.60 0.66
C ALA A 242 -3.37 -8.18 0.40
N ALA A 243 -2.77 -7.43 -0.53
CA ALA A 243 -3.28 -6.11 -0.91
C ALA A 243 -4.57 -6.23 -1.75
N PHE A 244 -4.66 -7.23 -2.63
CA PHE A 244 -5.92 -7.58 -3.29
C PHE A 244 -6.99 -8.01 -2.28
N ALA A 245 -6.66 -8.87 -1.31
CA ALA A 245 -7.60 -9.28 -0.28
C ALA A 245 -8.09 -8.10 0.59
N LEU A 246 -7.24 -7.10 0.89
CA LEU A 246 -7.68 -5.88 1.58
C LEU A 246 -8.56 -4.98 0.71
N ALA A 247 -8.28 -4.90 -0.60
CA ALA A 247 -9.14 -4.19 -1.54
C ALA A 247 -10.53 -4.84 -1.61
N GLU A 248 -10.59 -6.16 -1.76
CA GLU A 248 -11.82 -6.95 -1.73
C GLU A 248 -12.57 -6.76 -0.42
N LEU A 249 -11.87 -6.86 0.72
CA LEU A 249 -12.48 -6.66 2.05
C LEU A 249 -13.05 -5.25 2.23
N LEU A 250 -12.39 -4.22 1.70
CA LEU A 250 -12.92 -2.86 1.71
C LEU A 250 -14.17 -2.74 0.83
N ALA A 251 -14.17 -3.37 -0.36
CA ALA A 251 -15.35 -3.39 -1.22
C ALA A 251 -16.53 -4.13 -0.57
N ASP A 252 -16.29 -5.27 0.07
CA ASP A 252 -17.30 -6.01 0.82
C ASP A 252 -17.86 -5.18 1.98
N ALA A 253 -17.00 -4.52 2.75
CA ALA A 253 -17.42 -3.65 3.84
C ALA A 253 -18.25 -2.45 3.33
N VAL A 254 -17.94 -1.92 2.15
CA VAL A 254 -18.76 -0.89 1.48
C VAL A 254 -20.11 -1.47 1.06
N ALA A 255 -20.14 -2.68 0.49
CA ALA A 255 -21.37 -3.35 0.11
C ALA A 255 -22.30 -3.57 1.31
N ASP A 256 -21.75 -3.97 2.47
CA ASP A 256 -22.50 -4.20 3.72
C ASP A 256 -23.22 -2.95 4.24
N VAL A 257 -22.70 -1.76 3.95
CA VAL A 257 -23.30 -0.47 4.38
C VAL A 257 -24.11 0.22 3.29
N MET A 258 -24.26 -0.40 2.11
CA MET A 258 -24.98 0.13 0.96
C MET A 258 -26.34 -0.59 0.78
N PRO A 259 -27.48 0.10 0.89
CA PRO A 259 -28.79 -0.55 0.81
C PRO A 259 -29.20 -0.98 -0.61
N ASP A 260 -28.70 -0.29 -1.65
CA ASP A 260 -29.22 -0.39 -3.02
C ASP A 260 -28.31 -1.17 -3.99
N VAL A 261 -27.37 -1.97 -3.49
CA VAL A 261 -26.43 -2.73 -4.32
C VAL A 261 -27.15 -3.63 -5.35
N PRO A 262 -28.17 -4.43 -4.99
CA PRO A 262 -28.83 -5.30 -5.98
C PRO A 262 -29.50 -4.53 -7.12
N ALA A 263 -30.12 -3.38 -6.82
CA ALA A 263 -30.77 -2.55 -7.84
C ALA A 263 -29.76 -1.94 -8.81
N ARG A 264 -28.60 -1.51 -8.28
CA ARG A 264 -27.50 -1.00 -9.11
C ARG A 264 -26.92 -2.07 -10.01
N VAL A 265 -26.63 -3.26 -9.48
CA VAL A 265 -26.08 -4.39 -10.25
C VAL A 265 -27.05 -4.77 -11.36
N ALA A 266 -28.36 -4.84 -11.07
CA ALA A 266 -29.38 -5.09 -12.10
C ALA A 266 -29.38 -4.03 -13.22
N ALA A 267 -29.26 -2.75 -12.88
CA ALA A 267 -29.17 -1.68 -13.88
C ALA A 267 -27.90 -1.77 -14.75
N ILE A 268 -26.78 -2.24 -14.19
CA ILE A 268 -25.55 -2.52 -14.93
C ILE A 268 -25.75 -3.73 -15.87
N ASP A 269 -26.39 -4.80 -15.39
CA ASP A 269 -26.67 -6.00 -16.19
C ASP A 269 -27.62 -5.72 -17.36
N ASP A 270 -28.60 -4.85 -17.16
CA ASP A 270 -29.48 -4.37 -18.24
C ASP A 270 -28.67 -3.65 -19.33
N LEU A 271 -27.70 -2.83 -18.93
CA LEU A 271 -26.78 -2.15 -19.86
C LEU A 271 -25.83 -3.12 -20.55
N PHE A 272 -25.26 -4.10 -19.84
CA PHE A 272 -24.45 -5.16 -20.46
C PHE A 272 -25.24 -5.92 -21.53
N THR A 273 -26.53 -6.17 -21.27
CA THR A 273 -27.42 -6.83 -22.22
C THR A 273 -27.68 -5.96 -23.45
N ALA A 274 -27.92 -4.66 -23.25
CA ALA A 274 -28.19 -3.70 -24.31
C ALA A 274 -26.96 -3.40 -25.19
N LEU A 275 -25.77 -3.39 -24.58
CA LEU A 275 -24.48 -3.15 -25.25
C LEU A 275 -23.82 -4.41 -25.80
N GLU A 276 -24.36 -5.59 -25.49
CA GLU A 276 -23.81 -6.90 -25.87
C GLU A 276 -22.38 -7.16 -25.34
N GLU A 277 -22.08 -6.66 -24.13
CA GLU A 277 -20.75 -6.76 -23.52
C GLU A 277 -20.48 -8.11 -22.85
N LEU A 278 -21.53 -8.88 -22.52
CA LEU A 278 -21.44 -10.19 -21.86
C LEU A 278 -22.07 -11.31 -22.69
N GLU A 279 -21.53 -12.53 -22.51
CA GLU A 279 -22.10 -13.73 -23.12
C GLU A 279 -23.55 -13.94 -22.66
N ARG A 280 -24.48 -14.01 -23.62
CA ARG A 280 -25.87 -14.38 -23.33
C ARG A 280 -25.93 -15.87 -23.03
N PRO A 281 -26.62 -16.30 -21.96
CA PRO A 281 -26.85 -17.72 -21.71
C PRO A 281 -27.46 -18.35 -22.97
N THR A 282 -26.79 -19.35 -23.54
CA THR A 282 -27.38 -20.15 -24.60
C THR A 282 -28.62 -20.82 -24.02
N ARG A 283 -29.81 -20.38 -24.42
CA ARG A 283 -31.06 -21.07 -24.06
C ARG A 283 -30.89 -22.53 -24.44
N ARG A 284 -30.75 -23.43 -23.45
CA ARG A 284 -30.88 -24.87 -23.70
C ARG A 284 -32.21 -25.06 -24.41
N ARG A 285 -32.18 -25.45 -25.68
CA ARG A 285 -33.37 -25.97 -26.37
C ARG A 285 -33.89 -27.09 -25.47
N ARG A 286 -35.05 -26.88 -24.84
CA ARG A 286 -35.78 -27.98 -24.21
C ARG A 286 -36.08 -29.00 -25.32
N PRO A 287 -35.81 -30.29 -25.09
CA PRO A 287 -36.15 -31.34 -26.04
C PRO A 287 -37.67 -31.40 -26.28
#